data_AF-A0A3N5NAK8-F1
#
_entry.id   AF-A0A3N5NAK8-F1
#
_cell.length_a   1.000
_cell.length_b   1.000
_cell.length_c   1.000
_cell.angle_alpha   90.00
_cell.angle_beta   90.00
_cell.angle_gamma   90.00
#
_symmetry.space_group_name_H-M   'P 1'
#
loop_
_entity.id
_entity.type
_entity.pdbx_description
1 polymer ?
#
loop_
_entity_poly.entity_id
_entity_poly.type
_entity_poly.pdbx_seq_one_letter_code
_entity_poly.pdbx_strand_id
1 'polypeptide(L)'
;CFGANVMSMSVAAGRPDGGALFNEKLVIEPQRYPMRQTGVMDSFDVFGNAILCTPKDKADRIYQCVGADVDLGRGLAFGACRLPNEAGLIFKVLGRETAQVKAKVREFWEITRKEVTGCDLPPPFLWRA
;
A
#
# COMPACT_ATOMS: atom_id res chain seq x y z
N CYS A 1 11.60 7.26 -16.01
CA CYS A 1 10.88 8.49 -16.45
C CYS A 1 9.41 8.27 -16.18
N PHE A 2 8.75 9.13 -15.39
CA PHE A 2 7.29 9.07 -15.20
C PHE A 2 6.62 9.74 -16.40
N GLY A 3 6.15 8.95 -17.36
CA GLY A 3 5.71 9.43 -18.68
C GLY A 3 4.29 10.00 -18.74
N ALA A 4 3.53 9.97 -17.64
CA ALA A 4 2.19 10.56 -17.59
C ALA A 4 2.27 12.08 -17.36
N ASN A 5 1.41 12.86 -18.02
CA ASN A 5 1.28 14.30 -17.75
C ASN A 5 0.72 14.55 -16.35
N VAL A 6 -0.39 13.88 -16.04
CA VAL A 6 -1.04 13.89 -14.72
C VAL A 6 -1.63 12.50 -14.46
N MET A 7 -1.44 12.00 -13.23
CA MET A 7 -2.21 10.88 -12.69
C MET A 7 -2.94 11.37 -11.44
N SER A 8 -4.26 11.18 -11.38
CA SER A 8 -5.09 11.61 -10.26
C SER A 8 -5.99 10.48 -9.83
N MET A 9 -5.84 10.02 -8.59
CA MET A 9 -6.62 8.95 -8.00
C MET A 9 -7.25 9.44 -6.70
N SER A 10 -8.48 9.01 -6.42
CA SER A 10 -9.16 9.25 -5.14
C SER A 10 -9.78 7.96 -4.65
N VAL A 11 -9.63 7.65 -3.37
CA VAL A 11 -10.28 6.54 -2.71
C VAL A 11 -10.97 7.09 -1.46
N ALA A 12 -12.26 6.84 -1.32
CA ALA A 12 -13.01 7.19 -0.12
C ALA A 12 -13.74 5.95 0.40
N ALA A 13 -13.87 5.86 1.72
CA ALA A 13 -14.67 4.86 2.38
C ALA A 13 -15.64 5.51 3.36
N GLY A 14 -16.85 4.96 3.42
CA GLY A 14 -17.88 5.38 4.35
C GLY A 14 -18.62 4.18 4.93
N ARG A 15 -19.27 4.40 6.07
CA ARG A 15 -20.23 3.48 6.67
C ARG A 15 -21.54 3.50 5.88
N PRO A 16 -22.35 2.43 5.92
CA PRO A 16 -23.65 2.39 5.25
C PRO A 16 -24.62 3.49 5.70
N ASP A 17 -24.45 4.03 6.91
CA ASP A 17 -25.24 5.14 7.47
C ASP A 17 -24.80 6.53 6.96
N GLY A 18 -23.78 6.60 6.09
CA GLY A 18 -23.24 7.83 5.54
C GLY A 18 -22.04 8.42 6.31
N GLY A 19 -21.63 7.84 7.43
CA GLY A 19 -20.46 8.30 8.17
C GLY A 19 -19.14 8.10 7.40
N ALA A 20 -18.37 9.16 7.19
CA ALA A 20 -17.07 9.07 6.50
C ALA A 20 -16.02 8.36 7.36
N LEU A 21 -15.25 7.43 6.75
CA LEU A 21 -14.13 6.76 7.40
C LEU A 21 -12.80 7.42 7.06
N PHE A 22 -12.50 7.55 5.76
CA PHE A 22 -11.29 8.23 5.28
C PHE A 22 -11.44 8.64 3.82
N ASN A 23 -10.55 9.53 3.40
CA ASN A 23 -10.33 9.88 2.00
C ASN A 23 -8.82 9.91 1.73
N GLU A 24 -8.38 9.26 0.67
CA GLU A 24 -7.05 9.38 0.11
C GLU A 24 -7.15 10.03 -1.27
N LYS A 25 -6.32 11.06 -1.49
CA LYS A 25 -6.12 11.68 -2.80
C LYS A 25 -4.64 11.55 -3.17
N LEU A 26 -4.36 10.92 -4.29
CA LEU A 26 -3.03 10.84 -4.89
C LEU A 26 -3.04 11.64 -6.20
N VAL A 27 -2.16 12.63 -6.29
CA VAL A 27 -1.95 13.43 -7.50
C VAL A 27 -0.47 13.39 -7.84
N ILE A 28 -0.16 12.94 -9.05
CA ILE A 28 1.19 12.89 -9.59
C ILE A 28 1.23 13.76 -10.85
N GLU A 29 2.01 14.84 -10.81
CA GLU A 29 2.19 15.80 -11.90
C GLU A 29 3.69 15.96 -12.17
N PRO A 30 4.34 15.04 -12.91
CA PRO A 30 5.80 14.99 -13.04
C PRO A 30 6.40 16.23 -13.73
N GLN A 31 5.61 16.94 -14.54
CA GLN A 31 6.01 18.19 -15.19
C GLN A 31 6.01 19.39 -14.23
N ARG A 32 5.26 19.29 -13.12
CA ARG A 32 5.09 20.37 -12.14
C ARG A 32 5.91 20.14 -10.87
N TYR A 33 6.02 18.87 -10.43
CA TYR A 33 6.70 18.50 -9.19
C TYR A 33 7.80 17.46 -9.45
N PRO A 34 9.03 17.68 -8.95
CA PRO A 34 10.13 16.72 -9.10
C PRO A 34 9.82 15.37 -8.45
N MET A 35 9.84 14.30 -9.24
CA MET A 35 9.56 12.95 -8.73
C MET A 35 10.76 12.31 -8.01
N ARG A 36 11.99 12.68 -8.41
CA ARG A 36 13.25 12.09 -7.90
C ARG A 36 13.75 12.70 -6.59
N GLN A 37 12.85 13.28 -5.79
CA GLN A 37 13.18 13.83 -4.48
C GLN A 37 12.90 12.81 -3.36
N THR A 38 13.73 12.82 -2.32
CA THR A 38 13.49 12.07 -1.08
C THR A 38 12.12 12.43 -0.51
N GLY A 39 11.37 11.41 -0.09
CA GLY A 39 9.98 11.57 0.38
C GLY A 39 8.92 11.54 -0.73
N VAL A 40 9.30 11.43 -2.01
CA VAL A 40 8.36 11.18 -3.12
C VAL A 40 8.61 9.82 -3.76
N MET A 41 9.46 9.74 -4.79
CA MET A 41 9.84 8.47 -5.44
C MET A 41 11.33 8.21 -5.38
N ASP A 42 12.18 9.23 -5.21
CA ASP A 42 13.64 9.10 -5.14
C ASP A 42 14.18 8.10 -6.21
N SER A 43 14.89 7.06 -5.79
CA SER A 43 15.50 6.03 -6.62
C SER A 43 14.58 4.85 -6.97
N PHE A 44 13.27 4.95 -6.68
CA PHE A 44 12.25 3.95 -6.97
C PHE A 44 11.42 4.32 -8.20
N ASP A 45 10.87 3.31 -8.88
CA ASP A 45 10.12 3.49 -10.14
C ASP A 45 8.68 2.99 -10.06
N VAL A 46 8.37 2.14 -9.09
CA VAL A 46 7.06 1.52 -8.90
C VAL A 46 6.54 1.86 -7.51
N PHE A 47 5.28 2.29 -7.44
CA PHE A 47 4.56 2.54 -6.20
C PHE A 47 3.35 1.61 -6.09
N GLY A 48 3.20 0.97 -4.93
CA GLY A 48 2.06 0.15 -4.55
C GLY A 48 1.37 0.73 -3.32
N ASN A 49 0.04 0.75 -3.37
CA ASN A 49 -0.80 1.24 -2.28
C ASN A 49 -1.92 0.22 -2.04
N ALA A 50 -1.95 -0.36 -0.83
CA ALA A 50 -2.96 -1.31 -0.42
C ALA A 50 -3.72 -0.78 0.80
N ILE A 51 -5.05 -0.84 0.76
CA ILE A 51 -5.91 -0.36 1.83
C ILE A 51 -6.64 -1.58 2.41
N LEU A 52 -6.53 -1.74 3.73
CA LEU A 52 -7.25 -2.76 4.49
C LEU A 52 -8.30 -2.08 5.37
N CYS A 53 -9.58 -2.35 5.07
CA CYS A 53 -10.68 -2.02 5.98
C CYS A 53 -10.95 -3.22 6.89
N THR A 54 -10.76 -3.05 8.20
CA THR A 54 -10.95 -4.12 9.19
C THR A 54 -11.24 -3.52 10.57
N PRO A 55 -11.93 -4.24 11.48
CA PRO A 55 -12.05 -3.81 12.87
C PRO A 55 -10.69 -3.51 13.53
N LYS A 56 -10.70 -2.57 14.47
CA LYS A 56 -9.52 -2.04 15.16
C LYS A 56 -8.62 -3.12 15.75
N ASP A 57 -9.21 -4.09 16.44
CA ASP A 57 -8.46 -5.15 17.12
C ASP A 57 -7.61 -5.97 16.14
N LYS A 58 -8.17 -6.27 14.95
CA LYS A 58 -7.45 -6.93 13.85
C LYS A 58 -6.40 -6.02 13.23
N ALA A 59 -6.74 -4.74 13.01
CA ALA A 59 -5.79 -3.76 12.47
C ALA A 59 -4.55 -3.61 13.37
N ASP A 60 -4.75 -3.56 14.69
CA ASP A 60 -3.65 -3.42 15.65
C ASP A 60 -2.75 -4.67 15.69
N ARG A 61 -3.32 -5.88 15.64
CA ARG A 61 -2.53 -7.13 15.52
C ARG A 61 -1.73 -7.17 14.22
N ILE A 62 -2.38 -6.86 13.10
CA ILE A 62 -1.70 -6.82 11.79
C ILE A 62 -0.58 -5.78 11.78
N TYR A 63 -0.82 -4.59 12.34
CA TYR A 63 0.19 -3.53 12.39
C TYR A 63 1.44 -3.94 13.15
N GLN A 64 1.30 -4.76 14.21
CA GLN A 64 2.44 -5.30 14.96
C GLN A 64 3.23 -6.35 14.16
N CYS A 65 2.56 -7.09 13.27
CA CYS A 65 3.18 -8.11 12.42
C CYS A 65 3.80 -7.53 11.15
N VAL A 66 3.26 -6.42 10.64
CA VAL A 66 3.74 -5.80 9.40
C VAL A 66 5.00 -4.99 9.70
N GLY A 67 6.13 -5.47 9.18
CA GLY A 67 7.39 -4.75 9.24
C GLY A 67 7.37 -3.45 8.41
N ALA A 68 8.42 -2.64 8.60
CA ALA A 68 8.71 -1.49 7.78
C ALA A 68 10.21 -1.41 7.54
N ASP A 69 10.62 -1.04 6.33
CA ASP A 69 12.04 -0.94 5.98
C ASP A 69 12.24 -0.01 4.77
N VAL A 70 13.47 0.51 4.65
CA VAL A 70 13.97 1.25 3.50
C VAL A 70 15.32 0.66 3.10
N ASP A 71 15.31 -0.29 2.17
CA ASP A 71 16.51 -0.95 1.66
C ASP A 71 16.83 -0.43 0.26
N LEU A 72 17.72 0.56 0.21
CA LEU A 72 18.18 1.17 -1.05
C LEU A 72 19.05 0.21 -1.88
N GLY A 73 19.68 -0.78 -1.24
CA GLY A 73 20.50 -1.79 -1.90
C GLY A 73 19.65 -2.76 -2.70
N ARG A 74 18.57 -3.27 -2.09
CA ARG A 74 17.55 -4.10 -2.76
C ARG A 74 16.58 -3.29 -3.61
N GLY A 75 16.55 -1.96 -3.43
CA GLY A 75 15.64 -1.07 -4.13
C GLY A 75 14.19 -1.31 -3.72
N LEU A 76 13.94 -1.52 -2.42
CA LEU A 76 12.62 -1.74 -1.84
C LEU A 76 12.42 -0.90 -0.57
N ALA A 77 11.29 -0.22 -0.46
CA ALA A 77 10.87 0.45 0.77
C ALA A 77 9.39 0.17 1.04
N PHE A 78 8.99 -0.03 2.29
CA PHE A 78 7.60 -0.32 2.62
C PHE A 78 7.25 0.01 4.07
N GLY A 79 5.96 0.19 4.33
CA GLY A 79 5.45 0.36 5.68
C GLY A 79 3.93 0.49 5.71
N ALA A 80 3.35 0.25 6.89
CA ALA A 80 1.94 0.48 7.16
C ALA A 80 1.73 1.72 8.02
N CYS A 81 0.57 2.36 7.84
CA CYS A 81 0.03 3.38 8.73
C CYS A 81 -1.40 3.03 9.12
N ARG A 82 -1.83 3.49 10.30
CA ARG A 82 -3.25 3.41 10.70
C ARG A 82 -4.07 4.42 9.92
N LEU A 83 -5.22 4.00 9.42
CA LEU A 83 -6.21 4.90 8.84
C LEU A 83 -6.93 5.68 9.95
N PRO A 84 -7.45 6.89 9.65
CA PRO A 84 -8.33 7.62 10.55
C PRO A 84 -9.56 6.80 10.96
N ASN A 85 -10.23 7.23 12.04
CA ASN A 85 -11.49 6.65 12.51
C ASN A 85 -11.43 5.12 12.74
N GLU A 86 -10.24 4.63 13.08
CA GLU A 86 -9.98 3.21 13.36
C GLU A 86 -10.42 2.29 12.20
N ALA A 87 -10.38 2.82 10.97
CA ALA A 87 -10.93 2.16 9.79
C ALA A 87 -10.07 0.98 9.28
N GLY A 88 -8.84 0.87 9.77
CA GLY A 88 -7.90 -0.18 9.40
C GLY A 88 -6.52 0.37 9.09
N LEU A 89 -5.89 -0.13 8.01
CA LEU A 89 -4.51 0.18 7.65
C LEU A 89 -4.37 0.60 6.19
N ILE A 90 -3.36 1.43 5.92
CA ILE A 90 -2.84 1.68 4.58
C ILE A 90 -1.39 1.18 4.53
N PHE A 91 -1.07 0.35 3.55
CA PHE A 91 0.25 -0.20 3.31
C PHE A 91 0.81 0.35 2.01
N LYS A 92 1.99 0.96 2.10
CA LYS A 92 2.67 1.59 0.97
C LYS A 92 3.97 0.85 0.70
N VAL A 93 4.26 0.64 -0.58
CA VAL A 93 5.48 -0.02 -1.06
C VAL A 93 6.04 0.77 -2.22
N LEU A 94 7.36 0.97 -2.21
CA LEU A 94 8.14 1.50 -3.31
C LEU A 94 9.14 0.42 -3.76
N GLY A 95 9.29 0.25 -5.06
CA GLY A 95 10.24 -0.70 -5.64
C GLY A 95 10.86 -0.18 -6.93
N ARG A 96 11.99 -0.76 -7.34
CA ARG A 96 12.54 -0.54 -8.69
C ARG A 96 11.79 -1.36 -9.74
N GLU A 97 11.24 -2.50 -9.33
CA GLU A 97 10.54 -3.42 -10.22
C GLU A 97 9.13 -3.78 -9.72
N THR A 98 8.22 -3.99 -10.67
CA THR A 98 6.82 -4.38 -10.39
C THR A 98 6.74 -5.71 -9.63
N ALA A 99 7.62 -6.65 -9.91
CA ALA A 99 7.65 -7.96 -9.24
C ALA A 99 7.91 -7.82 -7.73
N GLN A 100 8.84 -6.94 -7.33
CA GLN A 100 9.15 -6.68 -5.92
C GLN A 100 7.96 -6.07 -5.18
N VAL A 101 7.31 -5.09 -5.81
CA VAL A 101 6.12 -4.43 -5.24
C VAL A 101 4.96 -5.41 -5.12
N LYS A 102 4.66 -6.19 -6.17
CA LYS A 102 3.62 -7.25 -6.13
C LYS A 102 3.91 -8.28 -5.03
N ALA A 103 5.15 -8.73 -4.90
CA ALA A 103 5.54 -9.69 -3.86
C ALA A 103 5.31 -9.13 -2.46
N LYS A 104 5.74 -7.90 -2.19
CA LYS A 104 5.56 -7.28 -0.87
C LYS A 104 4.10 -6.99 -0.54
N VAL A 105 3.29 -6.59 -1.52
CA VAL A 105 1.83 -6.47 -1.34
C VAL A 105 1.19 -7.83 -1.06
N ARG A 106 1.68 -8.91 -1.68
CA ARG A 106 1.21 -10.27 -1.42
C ARG A 106 1.57 -10.75 -0.01
N GLU A 107 2.77 -10.46 0.49
CA GLU A 107 3.14 -10.74 1.89
C GLU A 107 2.21 -10.02 2.88
N PHE A 108 1.91 -8.74 2.63
CA PHE A 108 0.91 -8.01 3.41
C PHE A 108 -0.46 -8.70 3.34
N TRP A 109 -0.89 -9.14 2.15
CA TRP A 109 -2.15 -9.86 1.99
C TRP A 109 -2.17 -11.19 2.76
N GLU A 110 -1.06 -11.92 2.80
CA GLU A 110 -0.95 -13.17 3.56
C GLU A 110 -1.15 -12.94 5.06
N ILE A 111 -0.46 -11.95 5.64
CA ILE A 111 -0.62 -11.56 7.05
C ILE A 111 -2.07 -11.14 7.32
N THR A 112 -2.62 -10.25 6.50
CA THR A 112 -3.99 -9.75 6.70
C THR A 112 -5.03 -10.87 6.59
N ARG A 113 -4.91 -11.77 5.62
CA ARG A 113 -5.85 -12.87 5.45
C ARG A 113 -5.80 -13.83 6.64
N LYS A 114 -4.60 -14.16 7.10
CA LYS A 114 -4.43 -15.04 8.26
C LYS A 114 -5.06 -14.44 9.51
N GLU A 115 -4.79 -13.17 9.79
CA GLU A 115 -5.32 -12.47 10.97
C GLU A 115 -6.83 -12.21 10.88
N VAL A 116 -7.35 -11.92 9.69
CA VAL A 116 -8.77 -11.56 9.53
C VAL A 116 -9.67 -12.79 9.44
N THR A 117 -9.25 -13.83 8.73
CA THR A 117 -10.09 -15.00 8.40
C THR A 117 -9.58 -16.31 8.99
N GLY A 118 -8.38 -16.36 9.58
CA GLY A 118 -7.75 -17.59 10.07
C GLY A 118 -7.19 -18.49 8.96
N CYS A 119 -7.36 -18.13 7.69
CA CYS A 119 -7.00 -18.96 6.54
C CYS A 119 -5.70 -18.49 5.89
N ASP A 120 -4.93 -19.44 5.38
CA ASP A 120 -3.74 -19.11 4.60
C ASP A 120 -4.11 -18.56 3.21
N LEU A 121 -3.15 -17.84 2.61
CA LEU A 121 -3.32 -17.30 1.27
C LEU A 121 -3.11 -18.42 0.22
N PRO A 122 -4.04 -18.61 -0.74
CA PRO A 122 -3.84 -19.58 -1.81
C PRO A 122 -2.56 -19.28 -2.60
N PRO A 123 -1.82 -20.30 -3.08
CA PRO A 123 -0.59 -20.09 -3.84
C PRO A 123 -0.84 -19.25 -5.10
N PRO A 124 0.18 -18.55 -5.63
CA PRO A 124 0.02 -17.76 -6.85
C PRO A 124 -0.38 -18.68 -8.01
N PHE A 125 -1.36 -18.26 -8.81
CA PHE A 125 -1.73 -18.99 -10.04
C PHE A 125 -0.64 -18.79 -11.10
N LEU A 126 -0.08 -19.89 -11.61
CA LEU A 126 1.13 -19.89 -12.45
C LEU A 126 1.00 -19.19 -13.83
N TRP A 127 -0.21 -18.87 -14.28
CA TRP A 127 -0.45 -18.38 -15.65
C TRP A 127 -0.92 -16.91 -15.72
N ARG A 128 -0.94 -16.18 -14.60
CA ARG A 128 -1.20 -14.73 -14.56
C ARG A 128 -0.02 -14.01 -13.90
N ALA A 129 1.07 -13.83 -14.65
CA ALA A 129 2.21 -13.01 -14.26
C ALA A 129 2.12 -11.62 -14.91
#